data_AF-A0A7S0ET92-F1
#
_entry.id   AF-A0A7S0ET92-F1
#
_cell.length_a   1.000
_cell.length_b   1.000
_cell.length_c   1.000
_cell.angle_alpha   90.00
_cell.angle_beta   90.00
_cell.angle_gamma   90.00
#
_symmetry.space_group_name_H-M   'P 1'
#
loop_
_entity.id
_entity.type
_entity.pdbx_description
1 polymer ?
#
loop_
_entity_poly.entity_id
_entity_poly.type
_entity_poly.pdbx_seq_one_letter_code
_entity_poly.pdbx_strand_id
1 'polypeptide(L)'
;GINLISELALLDTPSAICPFYADQKSGGERIPSIAVACGQFIFIYKKLRPNFKFALPAPQVSEEELNVWAKLRKKTIEADDACQQLLGLQENGTNLTYQSSDFLSKATHEDRTLFVEQNQKVPAHSTTITCMESIKKSSDDETATSCLVVGAEHKQVAILDATSFSILMKVTLPAVPAFIGVTGLMDVEYRLAVAGRGNTVYMIKNGQLMATTIELESSICGLICSGKSIIVADAQNVMYSFHFKGKKNYSIHMPAPIQALETMQVDNVSNNVLQLVALQNGEIRLYREKTLISSMALNDVVTCMRFGKYAREDSTLLLVYKNGGMAIKIMSRNSNLNKTSKAGGPPPEQDIPLNVPKKTKLYIEQTQREKQQAIDMHRVFQRDLCKLRLNAARSYVKILTDGNKTSSHSLTASMKLNVEVQGLGPFYKLIMTITNTGTRINSECKVMVRYNPEVYRMQNSFLDLPPLMPGPQYRFEERITYTERSGGCEPVHVFVNLLSSIVPVLSAQVEMPYCDPFDE
;
A
#
# COMPACT_ATOMS: atom_id res chain seq x y z
N GLY A 1 -21.62 26.21 21.36
CA GLY A 1 -20.29 25.70 21.01
C GLY A 1 -20.21 25.10 19.61
N ILE A 2 -21.28 24.46 19.13
CA ILE A 2 -21.18 23.55 17.96
C ILE A 2 -21.16 24.28 16.61
N ASN A 3 -21.66 25.52 16.55
CA ASN A 3 -21.67 26.32 15.32
C ASN A 3 -20.32 27.01 15.10
N LEU A 4 -19.94 27.12 13.82
CA LEU A 4 -18.79 27.92 13.40
C LEU A 4 -18.96 29.38 13.84
N ILE A 5 -17.94 29.92 14.52
CA ILE A 5 -17.96 31.31 15.04
C ILE A 5 -17.25 32.26 14.09
N SER A 6 -16.11 31.85 13.54
CA SER A 6 -15.27 32.68 12.69
C SER A 6 -14.49 31.84 11.70
N GLU A 7 -14.33 32.36 10.50
CA GLU A 7 -13.47 31.81 9.45
C GLU A 7 -12.34 32.80 9.15
N LEU A 8 -11.11 32.30 9.04
CA LEU A 8 -9.92 33.09 8.78
C LEU A 8 -9.24 32.53 7.53
N ALA A 9 -9.07 33.38 6.52
CA ALA A 9 -8.35 33.01 5.32
C ALA A 9 -6.85 32.82 5.64
N LEU A 10 -6.33 31.63 5.34
CA LEU A 10 -4.90 31.33 5.43
C LEU A 10 -4.21 31.67 4.11
N LEU A 11 -2.93 32.00 4.19
CA LEU A 11 -2.13 32.38 3.02
C LEU A 11 -1.73 31.18 2.15
N ASP A 12 -1.66 30.00 2.75
CA ASP A 12 -1.27 28.75 2.11
C ASP A 12 -1.90 27.58 2.90
N THR A 13 -1.80 26.38 2.36
CA THR A 13 -2.21 25.14 3.01
C THR A 13 -1.44 24.93 4.32
N PRO A 14 -2.14 24.76 5.47
CA PRO A 14 -1.48 24.53 6.74
C PRO A 14 -0.96 23.09 6.83
N SER A 15 0.29 22.93 7.24
CA SER A 15 0.88 21.62 7.52
C SER A 15 0.60 21.15 8.95
N ALA A 16 0.56 22.08 9.90
CA ALA A 16 0.26 21.77 11.30
C ALA A 16 -0.32 22.99 12.04
N ILE A 17 -1.11 22.72 13.08
CA ILE A 17 -1.67 23.73 13.97
C ILE A 17 -1.40 23.28 15.40
N CYS A 18 -0.85 24.16 16.23
CA CYS A 18 -0.50 23.84 17.62
C CYS A 18 -0.84 25.01 18.57
N PRO A 19 -1.61 24.78 19.65
CA PRO A 19 -1.77 25.75 20.71
C PRO A 19 -0.55 25.76 21.64
N PHE A 20 -0.12 26.94 22.08
CA PHE A 20 1.00 27.09 23.01
C PHE A 20 0.83 28.31 23.92
N TYR A 21 1.54 28.31 25.06
CA TYR A 21 1.51 29.40 26.04
C TYR A 21 2.87 30.09 26.08
N ALA A 22 2.91 31.39 25.74
CA ALA A 22 4.15 32.16 25.65
C ALA A 22 4.61 32.79 26.98
N ASP A 23 3.69 33.22 27.84
CA ASP A 23 4.01 34.15 28.94
C ASP A 23 3.43 33.68 30.29
N GLN A 24 4.22 33.74 31.36
CA GLN A 24 3.75 33.59 32.74
C GLN A 24 3.52 34.96 33.35
N LYS A 25 2.51 35.69 32.90
CA LYS A 25 2.05 36.87 33.65
C LYS A 25 1.23 36.43 34.85
N SER A 26 1.71 36.80 36.03
CA SER A 26 1.05 36.61 37.32
C SER A 26 -0.22 37.47 37.37
N GLY A 27 -1.40 36.86 37.31
CA GLY A 27 -2.67 37.53 37.65
C GLY A 27 -3.72 37.71 36.54
N GLY A 28 -3.53 37.15 35.34
CA GLY A 28 -4.54 37.18 34.26
C GLY A 28 -4.98 35.79 33.80
N GLU A 29 -6.19 35.69 33.25
CA GLU A 29 -6.68 34.48 32.57
C GLU A 29 -5.75 34.14 31.39
N ARG A 30 -5.14 32.95 31.45
CA ARG A 30 -4.11 32.53 30.48
C ARG A 30 -4.78 31.96 29.24
N ILE A 31 -4.80 32.75 28.17
CA ILE A 31 -5.33 32.33 26.86
C ILE A 31 -4.16 31.85 25.99
N PRO A 32 -4.21 30.62 25.45
CA PRO A 32 -3.15 30.12 24.56
C PRO A 32 -3.13 30.91 23.25
N SER A 33 -1.94 31.01 22.67
CA SER A 33 -1.75 31.46 21.29
C SER A 33 -1.81 30.26 20.36
N ILE A 34 -2.25 30.47 19.11
CA ILE A 34 -2.29 29.41 18.10
C ILE A 34 -1.16 29.65 17.11
N ALA A 35 -0.28 28.66 16.96
CA ALA A 35 0.70 28.62 15.88
C ALA A 35 0.13 27.82 14.71
N VAL A 36 0.19 28.39 13.51
CA VAL A 36 -0.19 27.74 12.25
C VAL A 36 1.05 27.69 11.36
N ALA A 37 1.50 26.48 11.03
CA ALA A 37 2.62 26.27 10.12
C ALA A 37 2.11 26.16 8.68
N CYS A 38 2.68 26.98 7.78
CA CYS A 38 2.31 27.05 6.37
C CYS A 38 3.60 27.28 5.55
N GLY A 39 3.96 26.32 4.69
CA GLY A 39 5.22 26.39 3.94
C GLY A 39 6.43 26.55 4.87
N GLN A 40 7.23 27.60 4.68
CA GLN A 40 8.38 27.95 5.52
C GLN A 40 8.06 28.85 6.73
N PHE A 41 6.80 29.24 6.88
CA PHE A 41 6.38 30.26 7.84
C PHE A 41 5.54 29.67 8.97
N ILE A 42 5.68 30.25 10.16
CA ILE A 42 4.80 30.01 11.30
C ILE A 42 4.06 31.31 11.59
N PHE A 43 2.74 31.27 11.44
CA PHE A 43 1.86 32.38 11.76
C PHE A 43 1.31 32.21 13.16
N ILE A 44 1.59 33.18 14.04
CA ILE A 44 1.08 33.19 15.41
C ILE A 44 -0.15 34.08 15.50
N TYR A 45 -1.23 33.48 15.96
CA TYR A 45 -2.50 34.13 16.23
C TYR A 45 -2.71 34.29 17.73
N LYS A 46 -2.81 35.53 18.19
CA LYS A 46 -3.17 35.85 19.58
C LYS A 46 -4.62 36.29 19.61
N LYS A 47 -5.45 35.61 20.41
CA LYS A 47 -6.91 35.84 20.44
C LYS A 47 -7.53 35.81 19.03
N LEU A 48 -7.13 34.82 18.23
CA LEU A 48 -7.55 34.64 16.83
C LEU A 48 -7.22 35.80 15.88
N ARG A 49 -6.30 36.69 16.27
CA ARG A 49 -5.81 37.78 15.40
C ARG A 49 -4.35 37.52 15.02
N PRO A 50 -3.97 37.72 13.74
CA PRO A 50 -2.58 37.62 13.31
C PRO A 50 -1.71 38.57 14.14
N ASN A 51 -0.64 38.05 14.76
CA ASN A 51 0.24 38.83 15.63
C ASN A 51 1.68 38.83 15.15
N PHE A 52 2.20 37.67 14.76
CA PHE A 52 3.60 37.52 14.39
C PHE A 52 3.76 36.50 13.27
N LYS A 53 4.75 36.73 12.41
CA LYS A 53 5.16 35.83 11.35
C LYS A 53 6.62 35.46 11.58
N PHE A 54 6.87 34.20 11.85
CA PHE A 54 8.21 33.64 11.93
C PHE A 54 8.55 32.94 10.61
N ALA A 55 9.78 33.10 10.13
CA ALA A 55 10.31 32.39 8.97
C ALA A 55 11.43 31.46 9.42
N LEU A 56 11.33 30.18 9.08
CA LEU A 56 12.39 29.23 9.40
C LEU A 56 13.65 29.62 8.59
N PRO A 57 14.84 29.71 9.21
CA PRO A 57 16.06 30.03 8.48
C PRO A 57 16.33 29.00 7.39
N ALA A 58 16.67 29.49 6.20
CA ALA A 58 17.05 28.62 5.09
C ALA A 58 18.28 27.77 5.47
N PRO A 59 18.33 26.50 5.06
CA PRO A 59 19.53 25.68 5.23
C PRO A 59 20.72 26.30 4.51
N GLN A 60 21.93 26.04 5.03
CA GLN A 60 23.16 26.45 4.37
C GLN A 60 23.32 25.65 3.07
N VAL A 61 23.60 26.36 1.98
CA VAL A 61 23.93 25.79 0.67
C VAL A 61 25.41 25.41 0.65
N SER A 62 25.78 24.36 -0.08
CA SER A 62 27.17 23.97 -0.25
C SER A 62 28.01 25.13 -0.81
N GLU A 63 29.18 25.38 -0.22
CA GLU A 63 30.12 26.40 -0.69
C GLU A 63 30.58 26.12 -2.14
N GLU A 64 30.69 24.85 -2.51
CA GLU A 64 31.09 24.42 -3.86
C GLU A 64 30.03 24.79 -4.90
N GLU A 65 28.75 24.58 -4.57
CA GLU A 65 27.61 24.99 -5.41
C GLU A 65 27.58 26.53 -5.55
N LEU A 66 27.75 27.25 -4.45
CA LEU A 66 27.82 28.71 -4.45
C LEU A 66 28.97 29.23 -5.33
N ASN A 67 30.12 28.54 -5.31
CA ASN A 67 31.27 28.87 -6.14
C ASN A 67 30.98 28.65 -7.63
N VAL A 68 30.33 27.55 -8.01
CA VAL A 68 29.91 27.32 -9.41
C VAL A 68 28.96 28.42 -9.88
N TRP A 69 27.93 28.74 -9.07
CA TRP A 69 27.00 29.83 -9.40
C TRP A 69 27.64 31.22 -9.38
N ALA A 70 28.66 31.46 -8.57
CA ALA A 70 29.44 32.69 -8.60
C ALA A 70 30.26 32.80 -9.88
N LYS A 71 30.86 31.70 -10.36
CA LYS A 71 31.61 31.64 -11.62
C LYS A 71 30.70 31.80 -12.84
N LEU A 72 29.52 31.17 -12.84
CA LEU A 72 28.49 31.37 -13.86
C LEU A 72 28.04 32.84 -13.95
N ARG A 73 27.78 33.49 -12.80
CA ARG A 73 27.40 34.92 -12.76
C ARG A 73 28.48 35.86 -13.26
N LYS A 74 29.75 35.52 -13.01
CA LYS A 74 30.91 36.28 -13.52
C LYS A 74 31.25 35.95 -14.99
N LYS A 75 30.49 35.04 -15.64
CA LYS A 75 30.74 34.53 -17.00
C LYS A 75 32.17 33.98 -17.18
N THR A 76 32.75 33.40 -16.13
CA THR A 76 34.10 32.81 -16.18
C THR A 76 34.12 31.35 -16.62
N ILE A 77 32.95 30.70 -16.63
CA ILE A 77 32.77 29.28 -17.01
C ILE A 77 31.54 29.20 -17.94
N GLU A 78 31.60 28.32 -18.94
CA GLU A 78 30.48 28.04 -19.84
C GLU A 78 29.39 27.19 -19.17
N ALA A 79 28.16 27.27 -19.68
CA ALA A 79 27.01 26.61 -19.05
C ALA A 79 27.17 25.07 -18.99
N ASP A 80 27.81 24.45 -19.98
CA ASP A 80 28.01 23.00 -20.01
C ASP A 80 29.07 22.52 -19.02
N ASP A 81 30.15 23.27 -18.85
CA ASP A 81 31.18 22.99 -17.84
C ASP A 81 30.64 23.11 -16.41
N ALA A 82 29.77 24.11 -16.18
CA ALA A 82 29.08 24.25 -14.91
C ALA A 82 28.09 23.11 -14.66
N CYS A 83 27.42 22.61 -15.71
CA CYS A 83 26.55 21.43 -15.62
C CYS A 83 27.35 20.19 -15.23
N GLN A 84 28.53 19.96 -15.81
CA GLN A 84 29.40 18.84 -15.44
C GLN A 84 29.88 18.94 -13.99
N GLN A 85 30.27 20.13 -13.52
CA GLN A 85 30.66 20.34 -12.12
C GLN A 85 29.50 20.07 -11.16
N LEU A 86 28.29 20.56 -11.46
CA LEU A 86 27.11 20.29 -10.63
C LEU A 86 26.71 18.81 -10.65
N LEU A 87 26.84 18.11 -11.79
CA LEU A 87 26.63 16.67 -11.87
C LEU A 87 27.63 15.90 -10.98
N GLY A 88 28.91 16.28 -11.02
CA GLY A 88 29.91 15.69 -10.12
C GLY A 88 29.60 15.91 -8.63
N LEU A 89 29.08 17.09 -8.27
CA LEU A 89 28.62 17.34 -6.89
C LEU A 89 27.42 16.48 -6.50
N GLN A 90 26.48 16.24 -7.44
CA GLN A 90 25.33 15.37 -7.25
C GLN A 90 25.76 13.90 -7.07
N GLU A 91 26.69 13.42 -7.89
CA GLU A 91 27.25 12.06 -7.80
C GLU A 91 27.98 11.83 -6.47
N ASN A 92 28.64 12.88 -5.94
CA ASN A 92 29.27 12.86 -4.61
C ASN A 92 28.26 12.91 -3.44
N GLY A 93 26.96 12.97 -3.72
CA GLY A 93 25.89 12.97 -2.70
C GLY A 93 25.60 14.33 -2.07
N THR A 94 26.03 15.43 -2.70
CA THR A 94 25.72 16.79 -2.23
C THR A 94 24.24 17.09 -2.48
N ASN A 95 23.54 17.59 -1.46
CA ASN A 95 22.16 18.07 -1.64
C ASN A 95 22.18 19.42 -2.36
N LEU A 96 21.98 19.39 -3.68
CA LEU A 96 21.90 20.59 -4.51
C LEU A 96 20.59 21.36 -4.26
N THR A 97 20.59 22.67 -4.54
CA THR A 97 19.37 23.47 -4.51
C THR A 97 18.41 23.11 -5.66
N TYR A 98 17.14 23.50 -5.51
CA TYR A 98 16.14 23.35 -6.59
C TYR A 98 16.60 24.09 -7.87
N GLN A 99 17.21 25.27 -7.72
CA GLN A 99 17.73 26.04 -8.83
C GLN A 99 18.82 25.27 -9.60
N SER A 100 19.75 24.62 -8.90
CA SER A 100 20.75 23.75 -9.53
C SER A 100 20.14 22.52 -10.17
N SER A 101 19.14 21.90 -9.52
CA SER A 101 18.46 20.72 -10.07
C SER A 101 17.65 21.05 -11.33
N ASP A 102 16.98 22.20 -11.37
CA ASP A 102 16.23 22.68 -12.54
C ASP A 102 17.20 23.06 -13.68
N PHE A 103 18.35 23.66 -13.36
CA PHE A 103 19.42 23.90 -14.34
C PHE A 103 19.93 22.59 -14.97
N LEU A 104 20.20 21.57 -14.16
CA LEU A 104 20.63 20.24 -14.64
C LEU A 104 19.57 19.56 -15.53
N SER A 105 18.28 19.85 -15.31
CA SER A 105 17.19 19.28 -16.12
C SER A 105 17.11 19.83 -17.55
N LYS A 106 17.80 20.95 -17.85
CA LYS A 106 17.80 21.54 -19.20
C LYS A 106 18.68 20.73 -20.15
N ALA A 107 18.11 20.31 -21.27
CA ALA A 107 18.74 19.40 -22.22
C ALA A 107 19.67 20.11 -23.22
N THR A 108 19.33 21.33 -23.64
CA THR A 108 20.10 22.07 -24.65
C THR A 108 21.00 23.14 -24.04
N HIS A 109 22.11 23.45 -24.72
CA HIS A 109 23.01 24.53 -24.32
C HIS A 109 22.30 25.91 -24.33
N GLU A 110 21.43 26.15 -25.32
CA GLU A 110 20.64 27.38 -25.43
C GLU A 110 19.69 27.55 -24.24
N ASP A 111 18.98 26.49 -23.83
CA ASP A 111 18.09 26.55 -22.68
C ASP A 111 18.86 26.79 -21.37
N ARG A 112 20.06 26.20 -21.23
CA ARG A 112 20.93 26.39 -20.06
C ARG A 112 21.43 27.83 -19.96
N THR A 113 21.88 28.41 -21.06
CA THR A 113 22.36 29.80 -21.10
C THR A 113 21.22 30.78 -20.80
N LEU A 114 20.05 30.59 -21.40
CA LEU A 114 18.85 31.37 -21.10
C LEU A 114 18.44 31.25 -19.62
N PHE A 115 18.50 30.05 -19.04
CA PHE A 115 18.18 29.83 -17.63
C PHE A 115 19.10 30.60 -16.69
N VAL A 116 20.40 30.61 -16.97
CA VAL A 116 21.41 31.36 -16.18
C VAL A 116 21.16 32.87 -16.27
N GLU A 117 20.80 33.38 -17.45
CA GLU A 117 20.48 34.79 -17.64
C GLU A 117 19.22 35.21 -16.88
N GLN A 118 18.20 34.35 -16.86
CA GLN A 118 16.94 34.59 -16.13
C GLN A 118 17.10 34.47 -14.61
N ASN A 119 17.96 33.56 -14.13
CA ASN A 119 18.11 33.24 -12.71
C ASN A 119 19.46 33.71 -12.12
N GLN A 120 19.63 35.03 -11.99
CA GLN A 120 20.83 35.64 -11.36
C GLN A 120 20.83 35.64 -9.83
N LYS A 121 19.76 35.15 -9.20
CA LYS A 121 19.65 35.11 -7.73
C LYS A 121 20.63 34.08 -7.16
N VAL A 122 21.08 34.36 -5.93
CA VAL A 122 21.89 33.41 -5.17
C VAL A 122 21.04 32.16 -4.92
N PRO A 123 21.54 30.95 -5.24
CA PRO A 123 20.81 29.73 -4.97
C PRO A 123 20.57 29.59 -3.47
N ALA A 124 19.35 29.22 -3.11
CA ALA A 124 18.94 29.03 -1.73
C ALA A 124 18.03 27.81 -1.63
N HIS A 125 18.17 27.06 -0.54
CA HIS A 125 17.21 25.99 -0.24
C HIS A 125 15.90 26.60 0.25
N SER A 126 14.79 26.21 -0.38
CA SER A 126 13.46 26.37 0.20
C SER A 126 13.28 25.30 1.28
N THR A 127 12.93 25.71 2.49
CA THR A 127 12.54 24.79 3.56
C THR A 127 11.02 24.82 3.71
N THR A 128 10.42 23.72 4.15
CA THR A 128 8.99 23.65 4.41
C THR A 128 8.78 22.89 5.71
N ILE A 129 7.88 23.39 6.55
CA ILE A 129 7.54 22.77 7.83
C ILE A 129 6.59 21.61 7.55
N THR A 130 6.95 20.42 7.99
CA THR A 130 6.19 19.19 7.75
C THR A 130 5.30 18.83 8.93
N CYS A 131 5.76 19.06 10.15
CA CYS A 131 5.03 18.77 11.37
C CYS A 131 5.43 19.73 12.51
N MET A 132 4.51 19.94 13.46
CA MET A 132 4.72 20.84 14.59
C MET A 132 3.99 20.31 15.82
N GLU A 133 4.63 20.38 16.97
CA GLU A 133 4.07 19.98 18.27
C GLU A 133 4.51 20.99 19.34
N SER A 134 3.91 20.96 20.53
CA SER A 134 4.33 21.79 21.67
C SER A 134 5.00 20.98 22.77
N ILE A 135 5.98 21.57 23.43
CA ILE A 135 6.66 20.99 24.59
C ILE A 135 6.53 21.93 25.79
N LYS A 136 6.11 21.42 26.95
CA LYS A 136 6.04 22.21 28.18
C LYS A 136 7.45 22.53 28.70
N LYS A 137 7.63 23.76 29.22
CA LYS A 137 8.94 24.29 29.60
C LYS A 137 9.36 23.87 31.01
N SER A 138 8.66 24.39 32.02
CA SER A 138 9.06 24.30 33.43
C SER A 138 8.11 23.48 34.31
N SER A 139 6.80 23.50 34.05
CA SER A 139 5.81 22.71 34.80
C SER A 139 4.94 21.87 33.88
N ASP A 140 4.34 20.81 34.45
CA ASP A 140 3.40 19.93 33.73
C ASP A 140 1.96 20.45 33.79
N ASP A 141 1.76 21.70 34.21
CA ASP A 141 0.43 22.31 34.25
C ASP A 141 -0.12 22.50 32.82
N GLU A 142 -1.45 22.48 32.67
CA GLU A 142 -2.10 22.68 31.36
C GLU A 142 -1.83 24.06 30.75
N THR A 143 -1.60 25.07 31.59
CA THR A 143 -1.32 26.45 31.19
C THR A 143 0.14 26.85 31.42
N ALA A 144 1.02 25.85 31.55
CA ALA A 144 2.45 26.07 31.64
C ALA A 144 2.99 26.65 30.33
N THR A 145 4.04 27.48 30.42
CA THR A 145 4.75 27.97 29.23
C THR A 145 5.22 26.80 28.39
N SER A 146 5.01 26.87 27.09
CA SER A 146 5.39 25.82 26.16
C SER A 146 6.18 26.38 24.98
N CYS A 147 7.21 25.65 24.57
CA CYS A 147 7.99 25.90 23.37
C CYS A 147 7.37 25.16 22.17
N LEU A 148 7.70 25.61 20.96
CA LEU A 148 7.26 24.94 19.73
C LEU A 148 8.36 24.02 19.21
N VAL A 149 8.01 22.78 18.90
CA VAL A 149 8.89 21.81 18.25
C VAL A 149 8.46 21.69 16.80
N VAL A 150 9.39 21.92 15.87
CA VAL A 150 9.11 22.03 14.44
C VAL A 150 9.98 21.07 13.66
N GLY A 151 9.36 20.23 12.83
CA GLY A 151 10.02 19.39 11.84
C GLY A 151 9.99 20.05 10.47
N ALA A 152 11.10 19.99 9.74
CA ALA A 152 11.24 20.60 8.42
C ALA A 152 11.72 19.60 7.37
N GLU A 153 11.35 19.86 6.11
CA GLU A 153 11.65 19.05 4.92
C GLU A 153 13.15 18.79 4.74
N HIS A 154 13.99 19.72 5.16
CA HIS A 154 15.45 19.59 5.10
C HIS A 154 16.02 18.70 6.23
N LYS A 155 15.29 17.66 6.64
CA LYS A 155 15.67 16.69 7.67
C LYS A 155 16.09 17.34 8.99
N GLN A 156 15.45 18.44 9.37
CA GLN A 156 15.82 19.20 10.57
C GLN A 156 14.65 19.24 11.55
N VAL A 157 14.99 19.14 12.84
CA VAL A 157 14.07 19.40 13.94
C VAL A 157 14.61 20.56 14.75
N ALA A 158 13.77 21.55 15.01
CA ALA A 158 14.12 22.73 15.78
C ALA A 158 13.14 22.95 16.93
N ILE A 159 13.65 23.44 18.06
CA ILE A 159 12.82 23.94 19.17
C ILE A 159 12.89 25.46 19.17
N LEU A 160 11.74 26.10 19.13
CA LEU A 160 11.58 27.56 19.17
C LEU A 160 11.10 28.00 20.54
N ASP A 161 11.71 29.06 21.06
CA ASP A 161 11.22 29.72 22.26
C ASP A 161 9.85 30.37 22.02
N ALA A 162 8.99 30.31 23.03
CA ALA A 162 7.60 30.75 22.93
C ALA A 162 7.44 32.28 22.84
N THR A 163 8.42 33.03 23.33
CA THR A 163 8.35 34.49 23.49
C THR A 163 9.17 35.19 22.44
N SER A 164 10.42 34.76 22.28
CA SER A 164 11.37 35.36 21.33
C SER A 164 11.30 34.74 19.94
N PHE A 165 10.69 33.55 19.80
CA PHE A 165 10.73 32.73 18.57
C PHE A 165 12.17 32.48 18.06
N SER A 166 13.16 32.56 18.96
CA SER A 166 14.53 32.19 18.66
C SER A 166 14.68 30.66 18.68
N ILE A 167 15.62 30.16 17.88
CA ILE A 167 15.92 28.73 17.83
C ILE A 167 16.76 28.37 19.06
N LEU A 168 16.17 27.60 19.98
CA LEU A 168 16.82 27.10 21.19
C LEU A 168 17.68 25.87 20.90
N MET A 169 17.22 25.02 19.99
CA MET A 169 17.89 23.77 19.62
C MET A 169 17.64 23.47 18.15
N LYS A 170 18.65 22.90 17.50
CA LYS A 170 18.57 22.41 16.11
C LYS A 170 19.29 21.07 15.99
N VAL A 171 18.61 20.06 15.48
CA VAL A 171 19.15 18.71 15.23
C VAL A 171 18.86 18.29 13.79
N THR A 172 19.87 17.73 13.13
CA THR A 172 19.73 17.14 11.78
C THR A 172 19.48 15.64 11.90
N LEU A 173 18.51 15.13 11.15
CA LEU A 173 18.10 13.73 11.08
C LEU A 173 18.53 13.08 9.76
N PRO A 174 18.62 11.73 9.70
CA PRO A 174 18.92 11.02 8.45
C PRO A 174 17.76 11.07 7.43
N ALA A 175 16.52 11.19 7.89
CA ALA A 175 15.32 11.24 7.06
C ALA A 175 14.42 12.45 7.41
N VAL A 176 13.50 12.77 6.50
CA VAL A 176 12.56 13.90 6.64
C VAL A 176 11.54 13.58 7.73
N PRO A 177 11.36 14.44 8.76
CA PRO A 177 10.36 14.23 9.80
C PRO A 177 8.94 14.32 9.24
N ALA A 178 8.11 13.33 9.57
CA ALA A 178 6.69 13.28 9.23
C ALA A 178 5.80 13.48 10.47
N PHE A 179 6.15 12.87 11.60
CA PHE A 179 5.43 13.05 12.87
C PHE A 179 6.41 13.27 14.03
N ILE A 180 5.98 14.04 15.02
CA ILE A 180 6.75 14.31 16.24
C ILE A 180 5.87 13.98 17.43
N GLY A 181 6.40 13.13 18.32
CA GLY A 181 5.82 12.86 19.64
C GLY A 181 6.74 13.42 20.72
N VAL A 182 6.16 14.16 21.66
CA VAL A 182 6.91 14.82 22.74
C VAL A 182 6.59 14.16 24.08
N THR A 183 7.61 13.98 24.94
CA THR A 183 7.40 13.65 26.35
C THR A 183 8.41 14.37 27.24
N GLY A 184 8.00 14.76 28.45
CA GLY A 184 8.84 15.43 29.43
C GLY A 184 8.77 16.96 29.39
N LEU A 185 9.70 17.58 30.10
CA LEU A 185 9.77 19.03 30.31
C LEU A 185 11.10 19.57 29.77
N MET A 186 11.05 20.71 29.08
CA MET A 186 12.23 21.31 28.43
C MET A 186 13.36 21.61 29.42
N ASP A 187 13.04 22.14 30.60
CA ASP A 187 14.03 22.58 31.60
C ASP A 187 14.57 21.44 32.49
N VAL A 188 13.95 20.25 32.44
CA VAL A 188 14.31 19.09 33.29
C VAL A 188 14.92 17.97 32.46
N GLU A 189 14.07 17.21 31.77
CA GLU A 189 14.45 16.18 30.82
C GLU A 189 13.31 16.03 29.83
N TYR A 190 13.64 16.09 28.54
CA TYR A 190 12.69 15.85 27.48
C TYR A 190 13.21 14.84 26.47
N ARG A 191 12.26 14.15 25.84
CA ARG A 191 12.53 13.22 24.76
C ARG A 191 11.54 13.47 23.63
N LEU A 192 12.08 13.52 22.42
CA LEU A 192 11.31 13.61 21.19
C LEU A 192 11.42 12.27 20.46
N ALA A 193 10.27 11.71 20.09
CA ALA A 193 10.19 10.65 19.09
C ALA A 193 9.85 11.30 17.75
N VAL A 194 10.64 11.03 16.71
CA VAL A 194 10.44 11.64 15.39
C VAL A 194 10.36 10.53 14.36
N ALA A 195 9.16 10.31 13.82
CA ALA A 195 8.95 9.37 12.74
C ALA A 195 9.33 10.03 11.41
N GLY A 196 10.32 9.47 10.72
CA GLY A 196 10.73 9.92 9.40
C GLY A 196 9.93 9.25 8.27
N ARG A 197 9.92 9.87 7.09
CA ARG A 197 9.33 9.27 5.87
C ARG A 197 10.04 7.99 5.40
N GLY A 198 11.22 7.68 5.95
CA GLY A 198 11.98 6.46 5.67
C GLY A 198 11.62 5.26 6.56
N ASN A 199 10.43 5.24 7.16
CA ASN A 199 9.93 4.15 8.04
C ASN A 199 10.78 3.91 9.30
N THR A 200 11.54 4.92 9.73
CA THR A 200 12.37 4.87 10.93
C THR A 200 11.92 5.94 11.92
N VAL A 201 11.82 5.55 13.20
CA VAL A 201 11.62 6.49 14.30
C VAL A 201 12.97 6.80 14.95
N TYR A 202 13.30 8.08 14.98
CA TYR A 202 14.49 8.63 15.61
C TYR A 202 14.16 9.20 16.98
N MET A 203 15.11 9.08 17.90
CA MET A 203 14.94 9.54 19.28
C MET A 203 15.90 10.69 19.57
N ILE A 204 15.38 11.80 20.07
CA ILE A 204 16.20 12.94 20.52
C ILE A 204 16.01 13.08 22.02
N LYS A 205 17.11 13.05 22.78
CA LYS A 205 17.12 13.27 24.23
C LYS A 205 17.88 14.54 24.55
N ASN A 206 17.25 15.51 25.20
CA ASN A 206 17.87 16.79 25.59
C ASN A 206 18.67 17.47 24.46
N GLY A 207 18.14 17.42 23.23
CA GLY A 207 18.76 18.04 22.05
C GLY A 207 19.83 17.20 21.36
N GLN A 208 20.10 15.98 21.83
CA GLN A 208 21.04 15.06 21.20
C GLN A 208 20.31 13.90 20.52
N LEU A 209 20.69 13.64 19.26
CA LEU A 209 20.20 12.48 18.52
C LEU A 209 20.79 11.20 19.13
N MET A 210 19.92 10.27 19.52
CA MET A 210 20.33 8.97 20.04
C MET A 210 20.70 8.02 18.89
N ALA A 211 21.68 7.13 19.13
CA ALA A 211 22.09 6.12 18.15
C ALA A 211 21.03 5.02 17.94
N THR A 212 20.19 4.76 18.94
CA THR A 212 19.08 3.80 18.84
C THR A 212 17.96 4.34 17.99
N THR A 213 17.70 3.68 16.87
CA THR A 213 16.57 3.90 15.97
C THR A 213 15.59 2.73 16.03
N ILE A 214 14.34 2.98 15.64
CA ILE A 214 13.33 1.92 15.49
C ILE A 214 12.95 1.88 14.03
N GLU A 215 13.28 0.78 13.35
CA GLU A 215 12.92 0.55 11.96
C GLU A 215 11.62 -0.27 11.88
N LEU A 216 10.74 0.14 10.98
CA LEU A 216 9.48 -0.52 10.71
C LEU A 216 9.49 -1.04 9.27
N GLU A 217 8.79 -2.15 9.05
CA GLU A 217 8.69 -2.80 7.73
C GLU A 217 7.85 -1.97 6.74
N SER A 218 7.19 -0.92 7.20
CA SER A 218 6.25 -0.15 6.41
C SER A 218 6.12 1.31 6.85
N SER A 219 5.43 2.08 6.00
CA SER A 219 5.13 3.48 6.22
C SER A 219 4.37 3.69 7.52
N ILE A 220 4.87 4.67 8.27
CA ILE A 220 4.30 5.11 9.53
C ILE A 220 3.08 5.99 9.21
N CYS A 221 1.92 5.61 9.72
CA CYS A 221 0.66 6.34 9.57
C CYS A 221 0.37 7.27 10.75
N GLY A 222 1.00 7.03 11.91
CA GLY A 222 0.82 7.88 13.09
C GLY A 222 1.83 7.58 14.18
N LEU A 223 2.09 8.58 15.02
CA LEU A 223 3.03 8.51 16.14
C LEU A 223 2.46 9.28 17.33
N ILE A 224 2.38 8.63 18.49
CA ILE A 224 2.05 9.30 19.75
C ILE A 224 3.02 8.86 20.85
N CYS A 225 3.25 9.75 21.81
CA CYS A 225 3.99 9.43 23.03
C CYS A 225 3.01 9.20 24.18
N SER A 226 3.21 8.11 24.91
CA SER A 226 2.38 7.70 26.04
C SER A 226 3.28 7.37 27.24
N GLY A 227 3.64 8.39 28.02
CA GLY A 227 4.55 8.26 29.15
C GLY A 227 5.94 7.76 28.73
N LYS A 228 6.29 6.53 29.11
CA LYS A 228 7.59 5.90 28.79
C LYS A 228 7.58 5.09 27.49
N SER A 229 6.46 5.07 26.78
CA SER A 229 6.28 4.29 25.56
C SER A 229 6.00 5.19 24.38
N ILE A 230 6.51 4.78 23.23
CA ILE A 230 6.27 5.35 21.91
C ILE A 230 5.29 4.40 21.23
N ILE A 231 4.17 4.93 20.76
CA ILE A 231 3.19 4.16 20.02
C ILE A 231 3.27 4.59 18.57
N VAL A 232 3.46 3.61 17.69
CA VAL A 232 3.58 3.82 16.24
C VAL A 232 2.54 2.99 15.54
N ALA A 233 1.78 3.59 14.63
CA ALA A 233 0.85 2.90 13.74
C ALA A 233 1.49 2.75 12.36
N ASP A 234 1.41 1.55 11.79
CA ASP A 234 1.86 1.27 10.43
C ASP A 234 0.68 1.17 9.43
N ALA A 235 1.00 1.02 8.15
CA ALA A 235 0.02 0.84 7.08
C ALA A 235 -0.50 -0.60 6.92
N GLN A 236 0.03 -1.58 7.65
CA GLN A 236 -0.38 -3.00 7.65
C GLN A 236 -1.36 -3.28 8.80
N ASN A 237 -2.00 -2.23 9.30
CA ASN A 237 -3.02 -2.29 10.34
C ASN A 237 -2.43 -2.76 11.68
N VAL A 238 -1.17 -2.46 11.98
CA VAL A 238 -0.50 -2.84 13.22
C VAL A 238 -0.13 -1.60 14.02
N MET A 239 -0.51 -1.62 15.29
CA MET A 239 -0.06 -0.65 16.28
C MET A 239 1.05 -1.27 17.14
N TYR A 240 2.24 -0.69 17.08
CA TYR A 240 3.39 -1.10 17.88
C TYR A 240 3.57 -0.18 19.08
N SER A 241 4.01 -0.77 20.18
CA SER A 241 4.53 -0.02 21.32
C SER A 241 6.01 -0.34 21.51
N PHE A 242 6.82 0.71 21.58
CA PHE A 242 8.25 0.63 21.86
C PHE A 242 8.59 1.43 23.10
N HIS A 243 9.64 1.02 23.81
CA HIS A 243 10.26 1.86 24.82
C HIS A 243 11.19 2.89 24.16
N PHE A 244 11.45 4.03 24.81
CA PHE A 244 12.47 5.03 24.38
C PHE A 244 13.91 4.48 24.26
N LYS A 245 14.13 3.20 24.59
CA LYS A 245 15.41 2.48 24.43
C LYS A 245 15.45 1.65 23.12
N GLY A 246 14.39 1.69 22.31
CA GLY A 246 14.24 0.92 21.07
C GLY A 246 13.62 -0.47 21.22
N LYS A 247 13.46 -0.99 22.45
CA LYS A 247 12.87 -2.33 22.67
C LYS A 247 11.35 -2.32 22.40
N LYS A 248 10.87 -3.27 21.60
CA LYS A 248 9.44 -3.53 21.39
C LYS A 248 8.79 -4.07 22.67
N ASN A 249 7.72 -3.42 23.11
CA ASN A 249 6.88 -3.85 24.23
C ASN A 249 5.79 -4.83 23.75
N TYR A 250 5.04 -4.43 22.70
CA TYR A 250 3.97 -5.23 22.11
C TYR A 250 3.57 -4.73 20.72
N SER A 251 2.74 -5.52 20.04
CA SER A 251 2.08 -5.16 18.78
C SER A 251 0.64 -5.65 18.81
N ILE A 252 -0.28 -4.88 18.22
CA ILE A 252 -1.71 -5.19 18.12
C ILE A 252 -2.12 -5.10 16.66
N HIS A 253 -2.67 -6.17 16.11
CA HIS A 253 -3.27 -6.16 14.78
C HIS A 253 -4.70 -5.61 14.86
N MET A 254 -4.97 -4.63 14.01
CA MET A 254 -6.27 -4.02 13.79
C MET A 254 -6.98 -4.75 12.64
N PRO A 255 -8.32 -4.84 12.68
CA PRO A 255 -9.11 -5.52 11.65
C PRO A 255 -9.20 -4.72 10.34
N ALA A 256 -8.84 -3.44 10.36
CA ALA A 256 -8.94 -2.51 9.23
C ALA A 256 -7.81 -1.46 9.29
N PRO A 257 -7.53 -0.74 8.20
CA PRO A 257 -6.49 0.29 8.15
C PRO A 257 -6.67 1.43 9.13
N ILE A 258 -5.56 1.81 9.78
CA ILE A 258 -5.51 2.88 10.77
C ILE A 258 -5.49 4.23 10.05
N GLN A 259 -6.45 5.11 10.38
CA GLN A 259 -6.60 6.43 9.76
C GLN A 259 -6.09 7.56 10.67
N ALA A 260 -6.33 7.45 11.97
CA ALA A 260 -5.87 8.43 12.95
C ALA A 260 -5.52 7.74 14.26
N LEU A 261 -4.52 8.29 14.95
CA LEU A 261 -4.01 7.82 16.23
C LEU A 261 -3.93 9.02 17.16
N GLU A 262 -4.55 8.94 18.34
CA GLU A 262 -4.58 10.04 19.30
C GLU A 262 -4.42 9.53 20.74
N THR A 263 -3.79 10.36 21.58
CA THR A 263 -3.66 10.09 23.01
C THR A 263 -4.88 10.61 23.78
N MET A 264 -5.45 9.78 24.66
CA MET A 264 -6.52 10.17 25.58
C MET A 264 -6.02 10.13 27.02
N GLN A 265 -5.86 11.31 27.62
CA GLN A 265 -5.45 11.48 29.02
C GLN A 265 -6.62 12.02 29.82
N VAL A 266 -7.21 11.18 30.69
CA VAL A 266 -8.44 11.50 31.43
C VAL A 266 -8.15 12.27 32.72
N ASP A 267 -7.15 11.84 33.48
CA ASP A 267 -6.72 12.52 34.71
C ASP A 267 -5.20 12.69 34.71
N ASN A 268 -4.72 13.88 35.10
CA ASN A 268 -3.29 14.13 35.28
C ASN A 268 -2.69 13.31 36.44
N VAL A 269 -3.53 12.86 37.37
CA VAL A 269 -3.10 12.16 38.59
C VAL A 269 -2.89 10.66 38.37
N SER A 270 -3.68 10.01 37.49
CA SER A 270 -3.71 8.54 37.42
C SER A 270 -2.71 7.92 36.45
N ASN A 271 -1.90 8.71 35.73
CA ASN A 271 -0.96 8.23 34.68
C ASN A 271 -1.60 7.29 33.64
N ASN A 272 -2.93 7.23 33.57
CA ASN A 272 -3.68 6.37 32.67
C ASN A 272 -3.79 7.04 31.31
N VAL A 273 -2.75 6.88 30.51
CA VAL A 273 -2.71 7.32 29.12
C VAL A 273 -3.30 6.21 28.25
N LEU A 274 -4.39 6.51 27.56
CA LEU A 274 -5.09 5.59 26.66
C LEU A 274 -4.78 5.93 25.21
N GLN A 275 -4.81 4.92 24.33
CA GLN A 275 -4.63 5.10 22.89
C GLN A 275 -5.97 5.00 22.17
N LEU A 276 -6.35 6.04 21.44
CA LEU A 276 -7.48 6.04 20.52
C LEU A 276 -7.00 5.74 19.11
N VAL A 277 -7.61 4.73 18.47
CA VAL A 277 -7.28 4.31 17.11
C VAL A 277 -8.55 4.38 16.27
N ALA A 278 -8.57 5.25 15.25
CA ALA A 278 -9.64 5.30 14.26
C ALA A 278 -9.30 4.40 13.08
N LEU A 279 -10.26 3.60 12.65
CA LEU A 279 -10.11 2.62 11.58
C LEU A 279 -10.95 3.00 10.36
N GLN A 280 -10.52 2.54 9.18
CA GLN A 280 -11.19 2.82 7.91
C GLN A 280 -12.59 2.17 7.79
N ASN A 281 -12.90 1.18 8.63
CA ASN A 281 -14.24 0.57 8.70
C ASN A 281 -15.25 1.41 9.51
N GLY A 282 -14.89 2.62 9.95
CA GLY A 282 -15.75 3.49 10.77
C GLY A 282 -15.76 3.14 12.25
N GLU A 283 -14.86 2.27 12.72
CA GLU A 283 -14.72 1.91 14.13
C GLU A 283 -13.63 2.75 14.80
N ILE A 284 -13.88 3.25 16.02
CA ILE A 284 -12.84 3.77 16.91
C ILE A 284 -12.63 2.79 18.05
N ARG A 285 -11.38 2.44 18.32
CA ARG A 285 -10.99 1.55 19.40
C ARG A 285 -10.17 2.29 20.44
N LEU A 286 -10.50 2.06 21.70
CA LEU A 286 -9.80 2.60 22.86
C LEU A 286 -8.98 1.49 23.51
N TYR A 287 -7.67 1.64 23.48
CA TYR A 287 -6.71 0.71 24.06
C TYR A 287 -6.06 1.27 25.32
N ARG A 288 -5.80 0.35 26.27
CA ARG A 288 -4.84 0.54 27.35
C ARG A 288 -3.80 -0.52 27.23
N GLU A 289 -2.61 -0.12 26.84
CA GLU A 289 -1.53 -1.04 26.52
C GLU A 289 -1.98 -2.08 25.49
N LYS A 290 -2.06 -3.36 25.87
CA LYS A 290 -2.51 -4.46 25.00
C LYS A 290 -4.03 -4.67 25.02
N THR A 291 -4.73 -4.09 25.98
CA THR A 291 -6.12 -4.41 26.27
C THR A 291 -7.05 -3.45 25.55
N LEU A 292 -8.00 -4.00 24.79
CA LEU A 292 -9.12 -3.23 24.25
C LEU A 292 -10.10 -2.91 25.38
N ILE A 293 -10.30 -1.64 25.70
CA ILE A 293 -11.27 -1.20 26.72
C ILE A 293 -12.65 -1.05 26.11
N SER A 294 -12.72 -0.33 24.99
CA SER A 294 -13.98 0.03 24.35
C SER A 294 -13.80 0.09 22.84
N SER A 295 -14.89 -0.18 22.13
CA SER A 295 -15.03 0.04 20.70
C SER A 295 -16.34 0.77 20.45
N MET A 296 -16.31 1.70 19.50
CA MET A 296 -17.47 2.45 19.04
C MET A 296 -17.52 2.44 17.52
N ALA A 297 -18.65 1.98 16.97
CA ALA A 297 -18.94 2.09 15.55
C ALA A 297 -19.55 3.47 15.25
N LEU A 298 -19.08 4.11 14.21
CA LEU A 298 -19.55 5.40 13.71
C LEU A 298 -20.17 5.25 12.32
N ASN A 299 -20.91 6.28 11.91
CA ASN A 299 -21.63 6.28 10.64
C ASN A 299 -20.72 6.53 9.42
N ASP A 300 -19.53 7.08 9.63
CA ASP A 300 -18.57 7.39 8.57
C ASP A 300 -17.13 7.29 9.09
N VAL A 301 -16.17 7.26 8.17
CA VAL A 301 -14.74 7.14 8.44
C VAL A 301 -14.21 8.42 9.05
N VAL A 302 -13.52 8.29 10.18
CA VAL A 302 -12.87 9.41 10.88
C VAL A 302 -11.48 9.63 10.33
N THR A 303 -11.19 10.86 9.91
CA THR A 303 -9.89 11.29 9.38
C THR A 303 -9.04 12.00 10.43
N CYS A 304 -9.66 12.65 11.40
CA CYS A 304 -8.97 13.37 12.48
C CYS A 304 -9.70 13.19 13.81
N MET A 305 -8.92 13.07 14.89
CA MET A 305 -9.38 12.98 16.26
C MET A 305 -8.59 13.94 17.14
N ARG A 306 -9.27 14.57 18.10
CA ARG A 306 -8.59 15.31 19.18
C ARG A 306 -9.33 15.11 20.49
N PHE A 307 -8.62 14.68 21.52
CA PHE A 307 -9.17 14.52 22.86
C PHE A 307 -8.70 15.66 23.77
N GLY A 308 -9.63 16.24 24.54
CA GLY A 308 -9.29 17.24 25.54
C GLY A 308 -10.49 18.04 26.03
N LYS A 309 -10.19 19.20 26.62
CA LYS A 309 -11.20 20.10 27.18
C LYS A 309 -11.91 20.85 26.07
N TYR A 310 -13.24 20.85 26.11
CA TYR A 310 -14.07 21.61 25.19
C TYR A 310 -15.23 22.28 25.93
N ALA A 311 -15.27 23.61 25.86
CA ALA A 311 -16.19 24.43 26.64
C ALA A 311 -16.08 24.15 28.16
N ARG A 312 -17.15 23.63 28.77
CA ARG A 312 -17.20 23.34 30.22
C ARG A 312 -16.86 21.89 30.57
N GLU A 313 -16.63 21.04 29.57
CA GLU A 313 -16.38 19.62 29.76
C GLU A 313 -14.91 19.29 29.52
N ASP A 314 -14.26 18.70 30.51
CA ASP A 314 -12.83 18.42 30.47
C ASP A 314 -12.46 17.21 29.59
N SER A 315 -13.40 16.29 29.38
CA SER A 315 -13.19 15.03 28.68
C SER A 315 -14.08 14.93 27.44
N THR A 316 -13.65 15.58 26.36
CA THR A 316 -14.37 15.61 25.09
C THR A 316 -13.48 15.08 23.96
N LEU A 317 -14.06 14.19 23.14
CA LEU A 317 -13.47 13.70 21.90
C LEU A 317 -14.12 14.40 20.70
N LEU A 318 -13.32 15.16 19.96
CA LEU A 318 -13.70 15.77 18.69
C LEU A 318 -13.31 14.84 17.54
N LEU A 319 -14.22 14.65 16.61
CA LEU A 319 -14.08 13.76 15.45
C LEU A 319 -14.42 14.53 14.18
N VAL A 320 -13.58 14.39 13.16
CA VAL A 320 -13.86 14.89 11.80
C VAL A 320 -14.01 13.70 10.86
N TYR A 321 -15.11 13.65 10.14
CA TYR A 321 -15.42 12.60 9.17
C TYR A 321 -14.85 12.94 7.80
N LYS A 322 -14.62 11.91 6.98
CA LYS A 322 -14.15 12.04 5.60
C LYS A 322 -15.11 12.86 4.73
N ASN A 323 -16.42 12.80 4.99
CA ASN A 323 -17.42 13.61 4.30
C ASN A 323 -17.43 15.10 4.71
N GLY A 324 -16.55 15.54 5.61
CA GLY A 324 -16.48 16.91 6.12
C GLY A 324 -17.38 17.20 7.32
N GLY A 325 -18.19 16.24 7.76
CA GLY A 325 -18.98 16.34 8.99
C GLY A 325 -18.10 16.29 10.25
N MET A 326 -18.63 16.81 11.36
CA MET A 326 -17.96 16.78 12.66
C MET A 326 -18.87 16.16 13.71
N ALA A 327 -18.30 15.38 14.63
CA ALA A 327 -18.99 14.87 15.80
C ALA A 327 -18.23 15.21 17.08
N ILE A 328 -18.98 15.49 18.14
CA ILE A 328 -18.46 15.79 19.48
C ILE A 328 -18.98 14.71 20.42
N LYS A 329 -18.09 13.99 21.09
CA LYS A 329 -18.44 12.94 22.05
C LYS A 329 -17.92 13.33 23.43
N ILE A 330 -18.83 13.54 24.36
CA ILE A 330 -18.51 13.87 25.75
C ILE A 330 -18.49 12.57 26.56
N MET A 331 -17.42 12.37 27.32
CA MET A 331 -17.30 11.21 28.19
C MET A 331 -18.16 11.40 29.45
N SER A 332 -18.89 10.36 29.86
CA SER A 332 -19.66 10.39 31.10
C SER A 332 -18.75 10.36 32.32
N ARG A 333 -19.05 11.18 33.34
CA ARG A 333 -18.27 11.25 34.60
C ARG A 333 -18.18 9.92 35.36
N ASN A 334 -19.12 9.01 35.11
CA ASN A 334 -19.18 7.70 35.77
C ASN A 334 -18.55 6.57 34.92
N SER A 335 -17.79 6.91 33.88
CA SER A 335 -17.18 5.91 32.99
C SER A 335 -16.04 5.16 33.68
N ASN A 336 -16.22 3.85 33.89
CA ASN A 336 -15.18 2.99 34.41
C ASN A 336 -14.29 2.45 33.28
N LEU A 337 -13.15 3.10 33.04
CA LEU A 337 -12.16 2.71 32.03
C LEU A 337 -11.24 1.56 32.48
N ASN A 338 -11.42 1.07 33.70
CA ASN A 338 -10.65 -0.06 34.27
C ASN A 338 -11.25 -1.43 33.94
N LYS A 339 -12.36 -1.50 33.18
CA LYS A 339 -12.94 -2.76 32.75
C LYS A 339 -12.06 -3.39 31.68
N THR A 340 -11.36 -4.46 32.03
CA THR A 340 -10.76 -5.41 31.09
C THR A 340 -11.88 -6.07 30.29
N SER A 341 -12.10 -5.63 29.05
CA SER A 341 -13.02 -6.33 28.16
C SER A 341 -12.34 -7.62 27.70
N LYS A 342 -12.95 -8.75 28.09
CA LYS A 342 -12.54 -10.16 27.91
C LYS A 342 -11.62 -10.73 28.98
N ALA A 343 -12.13 -11.75 29.66
CA ALA A 343 -11.36 -12.70 30.45
C ALA A 343 -10.25 -13.29 29.57
N GLY A 344 -9.02 -13.33 30.09
CA GLY A 344 -7.89 -14.01 29.46
C GLY A 344 -8.06 -15.53 29.49
N GLY A 345 -9.06 -16.03 28.77
CA GLY A 345 -9.23 -17.45 28.47
C GLY A 345 -8.63 -17.81 27.11
N PRO A 346 -8.40 -19.10 26.85
CA PRO A 346 -8.09 -19.57 25.49
C PRO A 346 -9.17 -19.10 24.51
N PRO A 347 -8.83 -18.96 23.21
CA PRO A 347 -9.80 -18.60 22.19
C PRO A 347 -11.02 -19.53 22.26
N PRO A 348 -12.27 -19.02 22.19
CA PRO A 348 -13.48 -19.85 22.22
C PRO A 348 -13.53 -20.88 21.08
N GLU A 349 -12.70 -20.71 20.05
CA GLU A 349 -12.49 -21.66 18.97
C GLU A 349 -11.85 -22.99 19.44
N GLN A 350 -11.13 -23.00 20.57
CA GLN A 350 -10.59 -24.22 21.17
C GLN A 350 -11.66 -25.04 21.91
N ASP A 351 -12.78 -24.42 22.28
CA ASP A 351 -13.93 -25.10 22.88
C ASP A 351 -14.86 -25.73 21.83
N ILE A 352 -14.62 -25.51 20.53
CA ILE A 352 -15.38 -26.12 19.45
C ILE A 352 -14.84 -27.55 19.25
N PRO A 353 -15.57 -28.61 19.64
CA PRO A 353 -15.13 -29.98 19.38
C PRO A 353 -14.99 -30.20 17.86
N LEU A 354 -13.88 -30.80 17.46
CA LEU A 354 -13.62 -31.13 16.05
C LEU A 354 -14.80 -31.92 15.47
N ASN A 355 -15.31 -31.50 14.31
CA ASN A 355 -16.38 -32.19 13.61
C ASN A 355 -15.84 -33.46 12.93
N VAL A 356 -15.50 -34.47 13.73
CA VAL A 356 -15.09 -35.79 13.24
C VAL A 356 -16.35 -36.57 12.85
N PRO A 357 -16.50 -36.96 11.57
CA PRO A 357 -17.64 -37.75 11.13
C PRO A 357 -17.76 -39.05 11.94
N LYS A 358 -18.96 -39.36 12.44
CA LYS A 358 -19.18 -40.59 13.18
C LYS A 358 -19.13 -41.81 12.24
N LYS A 359 -18.43 -42.87 12.67
CA LYS A 359 -18.42 -44.16 11.94
C LYS A 359 -19.84 -44.74 11.95
N THR A 360 -20.41 -44.93 10.77
CA THR A 360 -21.73 -45.52 10.59
C THR A 360 -21.69 -47.03 10.81
N LYS A 361 -22.84 -47.64 11.07
CA LYS A 361 -22.96 -49.10 11.18
C LYS A 361 -22.44 -49.81 9.91
N LEU A 362 -22.74 -49.25 8.74
CA LEU A 362 -22.26 -49.74 7.45
C LEU A 362 -20.73 -49.78 7.36
N TYR A 363 -20.04 -48.73 7.85
CA TYR A 363 -18.58 -48.70 7.89
C TYR A 363 -18.02 -49.85 8.75
N ILE A 364 -18.64 -50.12 9.90
CA ILE A 364 -18.22 -51.20 10.81
C ILE A 364 -18.45 -52.57 10.16
N GLU A 365 -19.62 -52.79 9.55
CA GLU A 365 -19.97 -54.02 8.84
C GLU A 365 -19.03 -54.27 7.64
N GLN A 366 -18.72 -53.23 6.85
CA GLN A 366 -17.77 -53.32 5.74
C GLN A 366 -16.36 -53.63 6.23
N THR A 367 -15.91 -53.03 7.33
CA THR A 367 -14.60 -53.31 7.94
C THR A 367 -14.51 -54.78 8.39
N GLN A 368 -15.57 -55.34 8.96
CA GLN A 368 -15.61 -56.75 9.35
C GLN A 368 -15.56 -57.69 8.13
N ARG A 369 -16.30 -57.37 7.07
CA ARG A 369 -16.25 -58.11 5.80
C ARG A 369 -14.85 -58.09 5.18
N GLU A 370 -14.24 -56.91 5.10
CA GLU A 370 -12.88 -56.73 4.57
C GLU A 370 -11.86 -57.54 5.39
N LYS A 371 -12.00 -57.60 6.71
CA LYS A 371 -11.13 -58.43 7.57
C LYS A 371 -11.27 -59.93 7.31
N GLN A 372 -12.47 -60.42 7.03
CA GLN A 372 -12.72 -61.85 6.79
C GLN A 372 -12.32 -62.30 5.38
N GLN A 373 -12.47 -61.44 4.37
CA GLN A 373 -12.29 -61.78 2.94
C GLN A 373 -11.12 -61.02 2.26
N ALA A 374 -10.17 -60.50 3.05
CA ALA A 374 -9.09 -59.64 2.57
C ALA A 374 -8.31 -60.23 1.37
N ILE A 375 -7.97 -61.52 1.45
CA ILE A 375 -7.14 -62.20 0.44
C ILE A 375 -7.86 -62.27 -0.92
N ASP A 376 -9.14 -62.63 -0.92
CA ASP A 376 -9.93 -62.75 -2.14
C ASP A 376 -10.22 -61.38 -2.76
N MET A 377 -10.56 -60.38 -1.92
CA MET A 377 -10.74 -59.00 -2.37
C MET A 377 -9.47 -58.45 -3.03
N HIS A 378 -8.29 -58.70 -2.43
CA HIS A 378 -7.01 -58.28 -3.00
C HIS A 378 -6.73 -58.96 -4.35
N ARG A 379 -6.97 -60.28 -4.46
CA ARG A 379 -6.76 -61.02 -5.71
C ARG A 379 -7.68 -60.53 -6.83
N VAL A 380 -8.96 -60.28 -6.53
CA VAL A 380 -9.92 -59.73 -7.49
C VAL A 380 -9.48 -58.32 -7.93
N PHE A 381 -9.10 -57.47 -6.98
CA PHE A 381 -8.60 -56.13 -7.28
C PHE A 381 -7.38 -56.16 -8.21
N GLN A 382 -6.38 -57.01 -7.93
CA GLN A 382 -5.19 -57.13 -8.79
C GLN A 382 -5.54 -57.61 -10.21
N ARG A 383 -6.40 -58.62 -10.32
CA ARG A 383 -6.87 -59.12 -11.62
C ARG A 383 -7.58 -58.02 -12.42
N ASP A 384 -8.47 -57.28 -11.77
CA ASP A 384 -9.28 -56.27 -12.43
C ASP A 384 -8.47 -55.01 -12.75
N LEU A 385 -7.50 -54.65 -11.89
CA LEU A 385 -6.51 -53.60 -12.16
C LEU A 385 -5.64 -53.94 -13.38
N CYS A 386 -5.20 -55.19 -13.52
CA CYS A 386 -4.46 -55.64 -14.69
C CYS A 386 -5.30 -55.53 -15.97
N LYS A 387 -6.59 -55.92 -15.93
CA LYS A 387 -7.52 -55.74 -17.05
C LYS A 387 -7.73 -54.27 -17.39
N LEU A 388 -7.90 -53.42 -16.38
CA LEU A 388 -8.04 -51.97 -16.57
C LEU A 388 -6.79 -51.38 -17.23
N ARG A 389 -5.60 -51.73 -16.76
CA ARG A 389 -4.33 -51.31 -17.36
C ARG A 389 -4.20 -51.75 -18.81
N LEU A 390 -4.57 -52.99 -19.12
CA LEU A 390 -4.56 -53.50 -20.49
C LEU A 390 -5.55 -52.75 -21.38
N ASN A 391 -6.77 -52.51 -20.92
CA ASN A 391 -7.78 -51.76 -21.67
C ASN A 391 -7.36 -50.31 -21.88
N ALA A 392 -6.83 -49.65 -20.84
CA ALA A 392 -6.30 -48.30 -20.95
C ALA A 392 -5.13 -48.23 -21.94
N ALA A 393 -4.20 -49.19 -21.90
CA ALA A 393 -3.09 -49.26 -22.86
C ALA A 393 -3.57 -49.50 -24.29
N ARG A 394 -4.54 -50.40 -24.51
CA ARG A 394 -5.15 -50.64 -25.83
C ARG A 394 -5.82 -49.40 -26.39
N SER A 395 -6.64 -48.71 -25.58
CA SER A 395 -7.28 -47.45 -25.97
C SER A 395 -6.26 -46.35 -26.24
N TYR A 396 -5.19 -46.27 -25.43
CA TYR A 396 -4.11 -45.30 -25.63
C TYR A 396 -3.34 -45.55 -26.93
N VAL A 397 -3.01 -46.80 -27.23
CA VAL A 397 -2.39 -47.18 -28.51
C VAL A 397 -3.32 -46.86 -29.67
N LYS A 398 -4.62 -47.13 -29.55
CA LYS A 398 -5.61 -46.76 -30.57
C LYS A 398 -5.63 -45.25 -30.83
N ILE A 399 -5.63 -44.43 -29.78
CA ILE A 399 -5.56 -42.95 -29.92
C ILE A 399 -4.23 -42.52 -30.54
N LEU A 400 -3.13 -43.19 -30.22
CA LEU A 400 -1.82 -42.95 -30.81
C LEU A 400 -1.77 -43.28 -32.31
N THR A 401 -2.37 -44.40 -32.72
CA THR A 401 -2.40 -44.86 -34.12
C THR A 401 -3.39 -44.07 -34.96
N ASP A 402 -4.55 -43.73 -34.40
CA ASP A 402 -5.62 -43.00 -35.10
C ASP A 402 -5.33 -41.49 -35.17
N GLY A 403 -4.29 -41.02 -34.49
CA GLY A 403 -3.80 -39.64 -34.57
C GLY A 403 -4.59 -38.61 -33.75
N ASN A 404 -5.75 -38.98 -33.18
CA ASN A 404 -6.69 -38.12 -32.43
C ASN A 404 -6.11 -37.52 -31.12
N LYS A 405 -5.16 -36.58 -31.24
CA LYS A 405 -4.50 -35.90 -30.12
C LYS A 405 -4.69 -34.38 -30.15
N THR A 406 -5.33 -33.84 -29.12
CA THR A 406 -5.51 -32.39 -28.90
C THR A 406 -4.32 -31.73 -28.18
N SER A 407 -3.43 -32.55 -27.59
CA SER A 407 -2.13 -32.14 -27.05
C SER A 407 -1.03 -33.07 -27.54
N SER A 408 0.09 -32.49 -27.95
CA SER A 408 1.26 -33.22 -28.40
C SER A 408 2.43 -33.01 -27.45
N HIS A 409 3.05 -34.12 -27.08
CA HIS A 409 4.36 -34.15 -26.42
C HIS A 409 5.26 -35.02 -27.30
N SER A 410 5.66 -34.46 -28.43
CA SER A 410 6.71 -35.06 -29.27
C SER A 410 8.07 -34.45 -28.88
N LEU A 411 9.16 -35.16 -29.15
CA LEU A 411 10.52 -34.64 -28.93
C LEU A 411 10.82 -33.36 -29.73
N THR A 412 10.04 -33.08 -30.78
CA THR A 412 10.27 -31.98 -31.73
C THR A 412 9.28 -30.82 -31.58
N ALA A 413 8.04 -31.07 -31.14
CA ALA A 413 7.04 -30.02 -30.90
C ALA A 413 6.09 -30.39 -29.75
N SER A 414 5.96 -29.45 -28.81
CA SER A 414 4.97 -29.47 -27.73
C SER A 414 3.96 -28.36 -27.99
N MET A 415 2.76 -28.74 -28.42
CA MET A 415 1.71 -27.80 -28.77
C MET A 415 0.38 -28.27 -28.19
N LYS A 416 -0.51 -27.30 -27.97
CA LYS A 416 -1.90 -27.53 -27.58
C LYS A 416 -2.81 -26.88 -28.62
N LEU A 417 -3.80 -27.63 -29.08
CA LEU A 417 -4.86 -27.14 -29.97
C LEU A 417 -6.19 -27.18 -29.22
N ASN A 418 -6.88 -26.06 -29.20
CA ASN A 418 -8.29 -25.98 -28.82
C ASN A 418 -9.07 -25.48 -30.04
N VAL A 419 -10.19 -26.12 -30.34
CA VAL A 419 -11.06 -25.71 -31.45
C VAL A 419 -12.46 -25.51 -30.93
N GLU A 420 -13.00 -24.32 -31.17
CA GLU A 420 -14.34 -23.92 -30.75
C GLU A 420 -15.15 -23.53 -31.99
N VAL A 421 -16.44 -23.87 -31.98
CA VAL A 421 -17.38 -23.48 -33.04
C VAL A 421 -18.35 -22.45 -32.46
N GLN A 422 -18.49 -21.32 -33.14
CA GLN A 422 -19.49 -20.31 -32.84
C GLN A 422 -20.48 -20.18 -34.00
N GLY A 423 -21.77 -20.10 -33.68
CA GLY A 423 -22.85 -19.99 -34.67
C GLY A 423 -23.82 -21.17 -34.58
N LEU A 424 -25.06 -20.93 -34.99
CA LEU A 424 -26.16 -21.91 -35.01
C LEU A 424 -26.59 -22.28 -36.43
N GLY A 425 -25.77 -21.90 -37.42
CA GLY A 425 -26.03 -22.13 -38.84
C GLY A 425 -26.78 -20.97 -39.51
N PRO A 426 -26.77 -20.90 -40.85
CA PRO A 426 -25.91 -21.68 -41.75
C PRO A 426 -24.45 -21.23 -41.72
N PHE A 427 -24.13 -20.13 -41.03
CA PHE A 427 -22.78 -19.60 -40.92
C PHE A 427 -22.18 -19.96 -39.56
N TYR A 428 -21.09 -20.72 -39.60
CA TYR A 428 -20.28 -21.06 -38.45
C TYR A 428 -18.94 -20.35 -38.52
N LYS A 429 -18.42 -20.02 -37.35
CA LYS A 429 -17.09 -19.48 -37.15
C LYS A 429 -16.28 -20.51 -36.38
N LEU A 430 -15.28 -21.08 -37.04
CA LEU A 430 -14.33 -22.01 -36.46
C LEU A 430 -13.18 -21.22 -35.84
N ILE A 431 -13.02 -21.29 -34.52
CA ILE A 431 -11.98 -20.60 -33.78
C ILE A 431 -10.95 -21.64 -33.33
N MET A 432 -9.76 -21.55 -33.89
CA MET A 432 -8.63 -22.43 -33.58
C MET A 432 -7.64 -21.67 -32.71
N THR A 433 -7.46 -22.13 -31.47
CA THR A 433 -6.49 -21.57 -30.53
C THR A 433 -5.32 -22.54 -30.37
N ILE A 434 -4.15 -22.08 -30.79
CA ILE A 434 -2.91 -22.87 -30.78
C ILE A 434 -1.94 -22.23 -29.79
N THR A 435 -1.44 -23.04 -28.86
CA THR A 435 -0.43 -22.62 -27.88
C THR A 435 0.80 -23.49 -28.01
N ASN A 436 1.97 -22.86 -28.18
CA ASN A 436 3.24 -23.55 -28.05
C ASN A 436 3.57 -23.71 -26.56
N THR A 437 3.57 -24.95 -26.08
CA THR A 437 3.89 -25.32 -24.69
C THR A 437 5.34 -25.81 -24.54
N GLY A 438 6.12 -25.79 -25.63
CA GLY A 438 7.54 -26.10 -25.63
C GLY A 438 8.42 -24.92 -25.22
N THR A 439 9.74 -25.14 -25.24
CA THR A 439 10.75 -24.11 -24.92
C THR A 439 11.38 -23.47 -26.15
N ARG A 440 11.14 -24.03 -27.34
CA ARG A 440 11.67 -23.55 -28.63
C ARG A 440 10.56 -22.97 -29.49
N ILE A 441 10.92 -22.01 -30.33
CA ILE A 441 10.02 -21.48 -31.36
C ILE A 441 9.73 -22.58 -32.36
N ASN A 442 8.44 -22.77 -32.66
CA ASN A 442 8.02 -23.64 -33.74
C ASN A 442 7.72 -22.78 -34.97
N SER A 443 8.70 -22.71 -35.88
CA SER A 443 8.53 -22.18 -37.23
C SER A 443 7.93 -23.26 -38.14
N GLU A 444 7.28 -22.86 -39.24
CA GLU A 444 6.83 -23.78 -40.30
C GLU A 444 5.67 -24.72 -39.92
N CYS A 445 4.68 -24.18 -39.20
CA CYS A 445 3.45 -24.90 -38.88
C CYS A 445 2.33 -24.52 -39.87
N LYS A 446 1.56 -25.51 -40.31
CA LYS A 446 0.37 -25.29 -41.15
C LYS A 446 -0.85 -25.94 -40.52
N VAL A 447 -2.01 -25.30 -40.68
CA VAL A 447 -3.30 -25.88 -40.30
C VAL A 447 -4.02 -26.34 -41.54
N MET A 448 -4.53 -27.57 -41.51
CA MET A 448 -5.40 -28.14 -42.54
C MET A 448 -6.73 -28.53 -41.93
N VAL A 449 -7.83 -28.07 -42.53
CA VAL A 449 -9.19 -28.40 -42.10
C VAL A 449 -9.83 -29.30 -43.14
N ARG A 450 -10.17 -30.53 -42.76
CA ARG A 450 -10.85 -31.52 -43.59
C ARG A 450 -12.33 -31.57 -43.21
N TYR A 451 -13.19 -31.41 -44.22
CA TYR A 451 -14.64 -31.44 -44.10
C TYR A 451 -15.23 -32.11 -45.34
N ASN A 452 -16.52 -32.49 -45.29
CA ASN A 452 -17.25 -33.01 -46.44
C ASN A 452 -17.76 -31.83 -47.30
N PRO A 453 -17.33 -31.71 -48.58
CA PRO A 453 -17.70 -30.58 -49.44
C PRO A 453 -19.16 -30.60 -49.90
N GLU A 454 -19.89 -31.71 -49.72
CA GLU A 454 -21.33 -31.78 -49.99
C GLU A 454 -22.14 -31.06 -48.87
N VAL A 455 -21.62 -31.10 -47.64
CA VAL A 455 -22.27 -30.57 -46.43
C VAL A 455 -21.84 -29.15 -46.09
N TYR A 456 -20.55 -28.85 -46.23
CA TYR A 456 -19.96 -27.57 -45.85
C TYR A 456 -19.15 -26.94 -46.98
N ARG A 457 -19.06 -25.61 -46.97
CA ARG A 457 -18.17 -24.81 -47.83
C ARG A 457 -17.34 -23.85 -46.96
N MET A 458 -16.04 -23.83 -47.20
CA MET A 458 -15.10 -22.93 -46.51
C MET A 458 -14.25 -22.17 -47.51
N GLN A 459 -13.84 -20.94 -47.15
CA GLN A 459 -12.98 -20.10 -47.99
C GLN A 459 -11.54 -20.62 -48.06
N ASN A 460 -10.93 -20.91 -46.91
CA ASN A 460 -9.56 -21.41 -46.81
C ASN A 460 -9.49 -22.70 -46.00
N SER A 461 -9.18 -23.83 -46.64
CA SER A 461 -8.93 -25.11 -45.95
C SER A 461 -7.50 -25.33 -45.46
N PHE A 462 -6.60 -24.43 -45.85
CA PHE A 462 -5.18 -24.45 -45.50
C PHE A 462 -4.78 -23.07 -44.98
N LEU A 463 -4.14 -23.02 -43.81
CA LEU A 463 -3.62 -21.79 -43.21
C LEU A 463 -2.13 -21.94 -42.88
N ASP A 464 -1.34 -20.96 -43.29
CA ASP A 464 0.05 -20.82 -42.86
C ASP A 464 0.10 -20.11 -41.51
N LEU A 465 0.67 -20.76 -40.50
CA LEU A 465 0.80 -20.17 -39.17
C LEU A 465 2.07 -19.30 -39.10
N PRO A 466 2.01 -18.13 -38.43
CA PRO A 466 3.20 -17.41 -38.05
C PRO A 466 4.06 -18.24 -37.10
N PRO A 467 5.35 -17.92 -36.95
CA PRO A 467 6.23 -18.59 -35.99
C PRO A 467 5.63 -18.53 -34.57
N LEU A 468 5.37 -19.69 -33.98
CA LEU A 468 4.68 -19.81 -32.70
C LEU A 468 5.70 -19.71 -31.55
N MET A 469 5.69 -18.59 -30.83
CA MET A 469 6.52 -18.37 -29.65
C MET A 469 6.01 -19.19 -28.46
N PRO A 470 6.91 -19.70 -27.59
CA PRO A 470 6.54 -20.32 -26.32
C PRO A 470 5.70 -19.41 -25.42
N GLY A 471 4.51 -19.86 -25.01
CA GLY A 471 3.66 -19.16 -24.03
C GLY A 471 2.40 -18.49 -24.61
N PRO A 472 2.51 -17.51 -25.55
CA PRO A 472 1.35 -16.84 -26.14
C PRO A 472 0.35 -17.80 -26.78
N GLN A 473 -0.93 -17.42 -26.70
CA GLN A 473 -2.03 -18.11 -27.39
C GLN A 473 -2.27 -17.44 -28.73
N TYR A 474 -2.21 -18.21 -29.81
CA TYR A 474 -2.48 -17.73 -31.16
C TYR A 474 -3.87 -18.17 -31.59
N ARG A 475 -4.72 -17.22 -31.96
CA ARG A 475 -6.12 -17.46 -32.32
C ARG A 475 -6.33 -17.19 -33.81
N PHE A 476 -6.84 -18.19 -34.52
CA PHE A 476 -7.18 -18.14 -35.94
C PHE A 476 -8.67 -18.39 -36.12
N GLU A 477 -9.29 -17.65 -37.02
CA GLU A 477 -10.74 -17.67 -37.20
C GLU A 477 -11.07 -17.90 -38.67
N GLU A 478 -11.83 -18.95 -38.96
CA GLU A 478 -12.26 -19.30 -40.31
C GLU A 478 -13.78 -19.45 -40.38
N ARG A 479 -14.36 -19.13 -41.54
CA ARG A 479 -15.82 -19.15 -41.75
C ARG A 479 -16.22 -20.40 -42.53
N ILE A 480 -17.10 -21.20 -41.95
CA ILE A 480 -17.66 -22.41 -42.55
C ILE A 480 -19.15 -22.18 -42.80
N THR A 481 -19.61 -22.43 -44.02
CA THR A 481 -21.01 -22.29 -44.42
C THR A 481 -21.62 -23.66 -44.63
N TYR A 482 -22.77 -23.92 -44.03
CA TYR A 482 -23.60 -25.10 -44.27
C TYR A 482 -24.36 -24.96 -45.59
N THR A 483 -24.29 -25.96 -46.45
CA THR A 483 -24.87 -25.92 -47.80
C THR A 483 -25.98 -26.94 -48.03
N GLU A 484 -26.10 -27.94 -47.18
CA GLU A 484 -27.06 -29.03 -47.34
C GLU A 484 -28.46 -28.65 -46.79
N ARG A 485 -29.53 -29.27 -47.32
CA ARG A 485 -30.92 -29.03 -46.88
C ARG A 485 -31.52 -30.19 -46.08
N SER A 486 -30.77 -31.28 -45.91
CA SER A 486 -31.26 -32.57 -45.36
C SER A 486 -31.17 -32.65 -43.83
N GLY A 487 -30.55 -31.67 -43.16
CA GLY A 487 -30.39 -31.64 -41.71
C GLY A 487 -29.28 -32.54 -41.16
N GLY A 488 -28.48 -33.18 -42.02
CA GLY A 488 -27.30 -33.95 -41.62
C GLY A 488 -26.16 -33.06 -41.12
N CYS A 489 -25.49 -33.46 -40.02
CA CYS A 489 -24.28 -32.82 -39.51
C CYS A 489 -23.13 -33.82 -39.47
N GLU A 490 -22.06 -33.52 -40.21
CA GLU A 490 -20.82 -34.30 -40.18
C GLU A 490 -19.72 -33.57 -39.39
N PRO A 491 -18.81 -34.31 -38.73
CA PRO A 491 -17.71 -33.71 -37.99
C PRO A 491 -16.66 -33.09 -38.92
N VAL A 492 -16.07 -31.99 -38.47
CA VAL A 492 -14.94 -31.32 -39.12
C VAL A 492 -13.65 -31.71 -38.41
N HIS A 493 -12.61 -32.05 -39.17
CA HIS A 493 -11.31 -32.43 -38.63
C HIS A 493 -10.27 -31.33 -38.87
N VAL A 494 -9.62 -30.87 -37.81
CA VAL A 494 -8.55 -29.87 -37.86
C VAL A 494 -7.22 -30.57 -37.57
N PHE A 495 -6.25 -30.40 -38.45
CA PHE A 495 -4.90 -30.96 -38.35
C PHE A 495 -3.86 -29.85 -38.29
N VAL A 496 -2.88 -29.97 -37.40
CA VAL A 496 -1.70 -29.09 -37.36
C VAL A 496 -0.48 -29.90 -37.76
N ASN A 497 0.15 -29.48 -38.85
CA ASN A 497 1.30 -30.16 -39.46
C ASN A 497 2.55 -29.29 -39.34
N LEU A 498 3.69 -29.93 -39.11
CA LEU A 498 5.01 -29.33 -39.35
C LEU A 498 5.44 -29.65 -40.78
N LEU A 499 6.11 -28.72 -41.47
CA LEU A 499 6.64 -29.00 -42.81
C LEU A 499 7.58 -30.22 -42.87
N SER A 500 8.22 -30.54 -41.75
CA SER A 500 9.15 -31.67 -41.62
C SER A 500 8.48 -33.04 -41.44
N SER A 501 7.16 -33.11 -41.28
CA SER A 501 6.43 -34.35 -40.99
C SER A 501 5.18 -34.50 -41.85
N ILE A 502 5.00 -35.70 -42.41
CA ILE A 502 3.79 -36.10 -43.16
C ILE A 502 2.65 -36.48 -42.19
N VAL A 503 2.98 -36.78 -40.93
CA VAL A 503 2.02 -37.11 -39.87
C VAL A 503 1.64 -35.86 -39.09
N PRO A 504 0.33 -35.60 -38.86
CA PRO A 504 -0.11 -34.45 -38.08
C PRO A 504 0.43 -34.50 -36.65
N VAL A 505 0.90 -33.35 -36.18
CA VAL A 505 1.38 -33.18 -34.79
C VAL A 505 0.21 -33.09 -33.83
N LEU A 506 -0.87 -32.42 -34.26
CA LEU A 506 -2.11 -32.31 -33.51
C LEU A 506 -3.28 -32.59 -34.44
N SER A 507 -4.32 -33.19 -33.90
CA SER A 507 -5.61 -33.29 -34.56
C SER A 507 -6.75 -33.10 -33.59
N ALA A 508 -7.74 -32.31 -33.97
CA ALA A 508 -9.00 -32.18 -33.26
C ALA A 508 -10.14 -32.57 -34.18
N GLN A 509 -11.06 -33.39 -33.67
CA GLN A 509 -12.35 -33.64 -34.30
C GLN A 509 -13.37 -32.76 -33.62
N VAL A 510 -14.11 -32.00 -34.42
CA VAL A 510 -15.11 -31.04 -33.97
C VAL A 510 -16.47 -31.51 -34.46
N GLU A 511 -17.34 -31.83 -33.52
CA GLU A 511 -18.74 -32.08 -33.84
C GLU A 511 -19.42 -30.74 -34.11
N MET A 512 -19.93 -30.57 -35.33
CA MET A 512 -20.60 -29.34 -35.74
C MET A 512 -22.01 -29.31 -35.15
N PRO A 513 -22.46 -28.18 -34.58
CA PRO A 513 -23.83 -28.05 -34.09
C PRO A 513 -24.82 -28.10 -35.26
N TYR A 514 -26.05 -28.57 -34.99
CA TYR A 514 -27.12 -28.57 -35.97
C TYR A 514 -27.39 -27.18 -36.54
N CYS A 515 -27.69 -27.12 -37.83
CA CYS A 515 -28.16 -25.88 -38.46
C CYS A 515 -29.63 -25.70 -38.11
N ASP A 516 -29.98 -24.55 -37.51
CA ASP A 516 -31.38 -24.18 -37.38
C ASP A 516 -32.04 -24.10 -38.78
N PRO A 517 -33.28 -24.59 -38.95
CA PRO A 517 -33.97 -24.51 -40.22
C PRO A 517 -34.15 -23.04 -40.63
N PHE A 518 -33.86 -22.74 -41.90
CA PHE A 518 -34.14 -21.44 -42.47
C PHE A 518 -35.66 -21.21 -42.50
N ASP A 519 -36.16 -20.23 -41.76
CA ASP A 519 -37.36 -19.51 -42.18
C ASP A 519 -36.94 -18.52 -43.28
N GLU A 520 -37.66 -18.50 -44.40
CA GLU A 520 -37.43 -17.59 -45.54
C GLU A 520 -37.45 -16.11 -45.16
#